data_AF-A0A2T3M478-F1
#
_entry.id   AF-A0A2T3M478-F1
#
_cell.length_a   1.000
_cell.length_b   1.000
_cell.length_c   1.000
_cell.angle_alpha   90.00
_cell.angle_beta   90.00
_cell.angle_gamma   90.00
#
_symmetry.space_group_name_H-M   'P 1'
#
loop_
_entity.id
_entity.type
_entity.pdbx_description
1 polymer ?
#
loop_
_entity_poly.entity_id
_entity_poly.type
_entity_poly.pdbx_seq_one_letter_code
_entity_poly.pdbx_strand_id
1 'polypeptide(L)' 'EAPNISWAYKSIARLGGWKDTKRTGRASVKTLWQGWFRLQTIPEGYELAKSLEHNDL' A
#
# COMPACT_ATOMS: atom_id res chain seq x y z
N GLU A 1 5.03 -11.73 -15.44
CA GLU A 1 4.75 -10.42 -16.09
C GLU A 1 5.26 -9.30 -15.22
N ALA A 2 5.89 -8.29 -15.80
CA ALA A 2 6.31 -7.11 -15.05
C ALA A 2 5.09 -6.29 -14.60
N PRO A 3 5.11 -5.71 -13.39
CA PRO A 3 4.04 -4.85 -12.93
C PRO A 3 3.88 -3.64 -13.85
N ASN A 4 2.63 -3.33 -14.19
CA ASN A 4 2.26 -2.17 -15.00
C ASN A 4 1.48 -1.15 -14.16
N ILE A 5 1.12 -0.01 -14.76
CA ILE A 5 0.41 1.05 -14.03
C ILE A 5 -0.97 0.61 -13.52
N SER A 6 -1.64 -0.32 -14.22
CA SER A 6 -2.90 -0.89 -13.75
C SER A 6 -2.71 -1.74 -12.50
N TRP A 7 -1.62 -2.51 -12.46
CA TRP A 7 -1.22 -3.25 -11.26
C TRP A 7 -0.95 -2.28 -10.11
N ALA A 8 -0.17 -1.22 -10.32
CA ALA A 8 0.15 -0.24 -9.29
C ALA A 8 -1.12 0.43 -8.72
N TYR A 9 -2.02 0.87 -9.59
CA TYR A 9 -3.31 1.43 -9.21
C TYR A 9 -4.13 0.47 -8.32
N LYS A 10 -4.28 -0.78 -8.75
CA LYS A 10 -5.07 -1.79 -8.02
C LYS A 10 -4.42 -2.14 -6.68
N SER A 11 -3.09 -2.22 -6.62
CA SER A 11 -2.34 -2.50 -5.40
C SER A 11 -2.52 -1.38 -4.36
N ILE A 12 -2.35 -0.12 -4.77
CA ILE A 12 -2.56 1.04 -3.88
C ILE A 12 -4.02 1.10 -3.42
N ALA A 13 -4.98 0.91 -4.33
CA ALA A 13 -6.39 0.89 -3.96
C ALA A 13 -6.71 -0.20 -2.91
N ARG A 14 -6.14 -1.40 -3.06
CA ARG A 14 -6.30 -2.51 -2.09
C ARG A 14 -5.69 -2.17 -0.73
N LEU A 15 -4.52 -1.51 -0.69
CA LEU A 15 -3.94 -1.02 0.57
C LEU A 15 -4.88 -0.04 1.30
N GLY A 16 -5.62 0.77 0.54
CA GLY A 16 -6.66 1.67 1.04
C GLY A 16 -8.00 0.98 1.36
N GLY A 17 -8.08 -0.35 1.26
CA GLY A 17 -9.28 -1.14 1.59
C GLY A 17 -10.25 -1.35 0.43
N TRP A 18 -9.88 -1.03 -0.82
CA TRP A 18 -10.74 -1.27 -1.98
C TRP A 18 -10.89 -2.77 -2.27
N LYS A 19 -12.14 -3.24 -2.32
CA LYS A 19 -12.51 -4.63 -2.62
C LYS A 19 -13.17 -4.83 -3.98
N ASP A 20 -13.43 -3.74 -4.72
CA ASP A 20 -14.16 -3.74 -5.98
C ASP A 20 -15.50 -4.52 -5.93
N THR A 21 -16.28 -4.34 -4.86
CA THR A 21 -17.53 -5.12 -4.63
C THR A 21 -18.59 -4.89 -5.70
N LYS A 22 -18.54 -3.76 -6.40
CA LYS A 22 -19.43 -3.41 -7.50
C LYS A 22 -18.84 -3.71 -8.89
N ARG A 23 -17.63 -4.29 -8.95
CA ARG A 23 -16.93 -4.70 -10.18
C ARG A 23 -16.83 -3.57 -11.22
N THR A 24 -16.64 -2.35 -10.75
CA THR A 24 -16.49 -1.19 -11.64
C THR A 24 -15.05 -0.99 -12.06
N GLY A 25 -14.09 -1.63 -11.36
CA GLY A 25 -12.67 -1.42 -11.57
C GLY A 25 -12.18 -0.03 -11.16
N ARG A 26 -13.04 0.78 -10.51
CA ARG A 26 -12.78 2.18 -10.15
C ARG A 26 -12.79 2.36 -8.63
N ALA A 27 -11.62 2.66 -8.06
CA ALA A 27 -11.45 3.11 -6.69
C ALA A 27 -11.66 4.62 -6.58
N SER A 28 -12.20 5.08 -5.43
CA SER A 28 -12.34 6.51 -5.14
C SER A 28 -10.98 7.17 -4.86
N VAL A 29 -10.88 8.47 -5.10
CA VAL A 29 -9.66 9.26 -4.75
C VAL A 29 -9.32 9.11 -3.26
N LYS A 30 -10.34 9.14 -2.38
CA LYS A 30 -10.16 8.89 -0.94
C LYS A 30 -9.48 7.56 -0.67
N THR A 31 -9.94 6.49 -1.32
CA THR A 31 -9.37 5.15 -1.15
C THR A 31 -7.92 5.08 -1.64
N LEU A 32 -7.63 5.71 -2.79
CA LEU A 32 -6.25 5.78 -3.30
C LEU A 32 -5.34 6.56 -2.35
N TRP A 33 -5.81 7.68 -1.81
CA TRP A 33 -5.03 8.48 -0.86
C TRP A 33 -4.73 7.70 0.43
N GLN A 34 -5.70 6.96 0.97
CA GLN A 34 -5.49 6.11 2.14
C GLN A 34 -4.47 4.99 1.87
N GLY A 35 -4.56 4.36 0.70
CA GLY A 35 -3.60 3.35 0.29
C GLY A 35 -2.19 3.90 0.08
N TRP A 36 -2.09 5.09 -0.51
CA TRP A 36 -0.83 5.80 -0.70
C TRP A 36 -0.21 6.20 0.65
N PHE A 37 -0.99 6.80 1.55
CA PHE A 37 -0.52 7.18 2.88
C PHE A 37 -0.01 5.96 3.66
N ARG A 38 -0.75 4.85 3.63
CA ARG A 38 -0.32 3.59 4.23
C ARG A 38 0.96 3.03 3.60
N LEU A 39 1.14 3.18 2.29
CA LEU A 39 2.36 2.75 1.62
C LEU A 39 3.58 3.52 2.10
N GLN A 40 3.44 4.82 2.39
CA GLN A 40 4.54 5.64 2.91
C GLN A 40 4.96 5.26 4.34
N THR A 41 4.04 4.76 5.17
CA THR A 41 4.32 4.42 6.58
C THR A 41 4.88 3.02 6.79
N ILE A 42 4.72 2.10 5.83
CA ILE A 42 5.29 0.74 5.92
C ILE A 42 6.83 0.76 5.97
N PRO A 43 7.55 1.52 5.10
CA PRO A 43 9.00 1.64 5.17
C PRO A 43 9.51 2.13 6.53
N GLU A 44 8.84 3.12 7.13
CA GLU A 44 9.22 3.65 8.44
C GLU A 44 9.15 2.58 9.53
N GLY A 45 8.06 1.79 9.54
CA GLY A 45 7.92 0.68 10.48
C GLY A 45 8.93 -0.44 10.25
N TYR A 46 9.28 -0.72 8.99
CA TYR A 46 10.27 -1.74 8.65
C TYR A 46 11.69 -1.34 9.06
N GLU A 47 12.13 -0.12 8.72
CA GLU A 47 13.45 0.38 9.13
C GLU A 47 13.57 0.49 10.65
N LEU A 48 12.48 0.90 11.34
CA LEU A 48 12.44 0.87 12.79
C LEU A 48 12.63 -0.55 13.35
N ALA A 49 11.87 -1.54 12.87
CA ALA A 49 11.99 -2.92 13.32
C ALA A 49 13.41 -3.47 13.10
N LYS A 50 14.00 -3.20 11.93
CA LYS A 50 15.37 -3.59 11.60
C LYS A 50 16.41 -2.92 12.50
N SER A 51 16.19 -1.66 12.87
CA SER A 51 17.09 -0.93 13.77
C SER A 51 17.05 -1.47 15.21
N LEU A 52 15.90 -1.96 15.66
CA LEU A 52 15.75 -2.59 16.98
C LEU A 52 16.47 -3.95 17.01
N GLU A 53 16.27 -4.79 16.00
CA GLU A 53 16.99 -6.07 15.88
C GLU A 53 18.51 -5.90 15.81
N HIS A 54 19.00 -4.79 15.25
CA HIS A 54 20.44 -4.50 15.18
C HIS A 54 21.02 -4.00 16.52
N ASN A 55 20.24 -3.33 17.36
CA ASN A 55 20.70 -2.83 18.67
C ASN A 55 20.65 -3.88 19.79
N ASP A 56 19.94 -5.00 19.57
CA ASP A 56 19.85 -6.12 20.52
C ASP A 56 21.01 -7.15 20.36
N LEU A 57 22.04 -6.83 19.57
CA LEU A 57 23.31 -7.57 19.39
C LEU A 57 24.51 -6.83 20.00
#